data_AF-A0A7J9X5F9-F1
#
_entry.id   AF-A0A7J9X5F9-F1
#
_cell.length_a   1.000
_cell.length_b   1.000
_cell.length_c   1.000
_cell.angle_alpha   90.00
_cell.angle_beta   90.00
_cell.angle_gamma   90.00
#
_symmetry.space_group_name_H-M   'P 1'
#
loop_
_entity.id
_entity.type
_entity.pdbx_description
1 polymer ?
#
loop_
_entity_poly.entity_id
_entity_poly.type
_entity_poly.pdbx_seq_one_letter_code
_entity_poly.pdbx_strand_id
1 'polypeptide(L)' 'MARMPLGEILDSLGVSADLGADDRVADAVVLLKIKNGDEVSVAIEQSDHTDWYDQRALISAAAAVVENSELKRC' A
#
# COMPACT_ATOMS: atom_id res chain seq x y z
N MET A 1 -6.67 -21.29 1.86
CA MET A 1 -6.51 -20.05 2.65
C MET A 1 -7.75 -19.20 2.43
N ALA A 2 -8.31 -18.59 3.47
CA ALA A 2 -9.47 -17.71 3.32
C ALA A 2 -9.01 -16.31 2.90
N ARG A 3 -9.71 -15.68 1.96
CA ARG A 3 -9.44 -14.29 1.55
C ARG A 3 -10.16 -13.37 2.54
N MET A 4 -9.42 -12.51 3.23
CA MET A 4 -9.98 -11.51 4.13
C MET A 4 -10.01 -10.15 3.43
N PRO A 5 -11.05 -9.32 3.62
CA PRO A 5 -11.05 -7.95 3.15
C PRO A 5 -9.89 -7.16 3.78
N LEU A 6 -9.17 -6.38 2.97
CA LEU A 6 -8.05 -5.57 3.48
C LEU A 6 -8.50 -4.42 4.39
N GLY A 7 -9.73 -3.92 4.24
CA GLY A 7 -10.23 -2.79 5.03
C GLY A 7 -10.09 -3.04 6.53
N GLU A 8 -10.59 -4.17 7.04
CA GLU A 8 -10.51 -4.52 8.47
C GLU A 8 -9.06 -4.63 8.96
N ILE A 9 -8.16 -5.16 8.12
CA ILE A 9 -6.74 -5.29 8.45
C ILE A 9 -6.10 -3.91 8.57
N LEU A 10 -6.31 -3.03 7.57
CA LEU A 10 -5.74 -1.68 7.55
C LEU A 10 -6.28 -0.83 8.71
N ASP A 11 -7.58 -0.93 8.99
CA ASP A 11 -8.22 -0.23 10.11
C ASP A 11 -7.61 -0.67 11.45
N SER A 12 -7.39 -1.98 11.64
CA SER A 12 -6.77 -2.51 12.88
C SER A 12 -5.32 -2.03 13.08
N LEU A 13 -4.62 -1.74 11.98
CA LEU A 13 -3.27 -1.19 11.99
C LEU A 13 -3.23 0.33 12.12
N GLY A 14 -4.40 0.99 12.11
CA GLY A 14 -4.52 2.45 12.14
C GLY A 14 -4.02 3.14 10.86
N VAL A 15 -4.06 2.45 9.72
CA VAL A 15 -3.64 2.99 8.43
C VAL A 15 -4.79 3.80 7.82
N SER A 16 -4.53 5.08 7.52
CA SER A 16 -5.48 5.99 6.88
C SER A 16 -4.77 6.84 5.82
N ALA A 17 -5.52 7.27 4.79
CA ALA A 17 -5.04 8.25 3.82
C ALA A 17 -5.63 9.63 4.12
N ASP A 18 -4.82 10.68 3.95
CA ASP A 18 -5.28 12.06 3.96
C ASP A 18 -5.68 12.45 2.53
N LEU A 19 -6.98 12.51 2.28
CA LEU A 19 -7.57 12.79 0.97
C LEU A 19 -8.45 14.03 1.07
N GLY A 20 -8.36 14.90 0.06
CA GLY A 20 -9.25 16.03 -0.10
C GLY A 20 -10.68 15.61 -0.42
N ALA A 21 -11.65 16.52 -0.20
CA ALA A 21 -13.08 16.24 -0.39
C ALA A 21 -13.44 15.81 -1.82
N ASP A 22 -12.67 16.26 -2.81
CA ASP A 22 -12.88 15.96 -4.23
C ASP A 22 -11.92 14.89 -4.78
N ASP A 23 -11.03 14.36 -3.95
CA ASP A 23 -10.06 13.36 -4.38
C ASP A 23 -10.76 12.02 -4.65
N ARG A 24 -10.37 11.37 -5.75
CA ARG A 24 -10.85 10.05 -6.14
C ARG A 24 -9.65 9.12 -6.29
N VAL A 25 -9.63 8.07 -5.47
CA VAL A 25 -8.64 7.00 -5.60
C VAL A 25 -9.03 6.14 -6.81
N ALA A 26 -8.23 6.22 -7.87
CA ALA A 26 -8.46 5.46 -9.09
C ALA A 26 -7.90 4.03 -9.01
N ASP A 27 -6.81 3.84 -8.26
CA ASP A 27 -6.14 2.56 -8.11
C ASP A 27 -5.36 2.49 -6.78
N ALA A 28 -5.05 1.28 -6.31
CA ALA A 28 -4.29 1.03 -5.10
C ALA A 28 -3.44 -0.24 -5.21
N VAL A 29 -2.18 -0.14 -4.78
CA VAL A 29 -1.30 -1.27 -4.50
C VAL A 29 -0.93 -1.24 -3.01
N VAL A 30 -1.15 -2.35 -2.32
CA VAL A 30 -0.92 -2.49 -0.89
C VAL A 30 0.19 -3.50 -0.65
N LEU A 31 1.26 -3.05 -0.01
CA LEU A 31 2.38 -3.89 0.43
C LEU A 31 2.18 -4.25 1.90
N LEU A 32 2.01 -5.54 2.18
CA LEU A 32 1.79 -6.05 3.53
C LEU A 32 3.04 -6.78 4.00
N LYS A 33 3.63 -6.30 5.09
CA LYS A 33 4.62 -7.08 5.84
C LYS A 33 3.88 -8.08 6.72
N ILE A 34 4.08 -9.37 6.46
CA ILE A 34 3.47 -10.45 7.23
C ILE A 34 4.56 -11.06 8.12
N LYS A 35 4.25 -11.24 9.40
CA LYS A 35 5.12 -11.95 10.35
C LYS A 35 4.39 -13.20 10.84
N ASN A 36 4.98 -14.37 10.65
CA ASN A 36 4.47 -15.64 11.15
C ASN A 36 5.54 -16.32 12.01
N GLY A 37 5.41 -16.21 13.33
CA GLY A 37 6.51 -16.59 14.24
C GLY A 37 7.75 -15.74 13.97
N ASP A 38 8.86 -16.39 13.61
CA ASP A 38 10.11 -15.73 13.23
C ASP A 38 10.24 -15.46 11.73
N GLU A 39 9.33 -15.98 10.91
CA GLU A 39 9.33 -15.77 9.47
C GLU A 39 8.73 -14.39 9.13
N VAL A 40 9.39 -13.68 8.22
CA VAL A 40 8.90 -12.43 7.65
C VAL A 40 8.74 -12.61 6.14
N SER A 41 7.54 -12.32 5.65
CA SER A 41 7.24 -12.31 4.22
C SER A 41 6.54 -11.01 3.82
N VAL A 42 6.45 -10.78 2.51
CA VAL A 42 5.74 -9.64 1.93
C VAL A 42 4.66 -10.17 1.01
N ALA A 43 3.43 -9.70 1.20
CA ALA A 43 2.35 -9.89 0.26
C ALA A 43 2.08 -8.58 -0.48
N ILE A 44 1.71 -8.68 -1.75
CA ILE A 44 1.30 -7.56 -2.58
C ILE A 44 -0.13 -7.82 -3.01
N GLU A 45 -1.02 -6.92 -2.66
CA GLU A 45 -2.41 -6.92 -3.10
C GLU A 45 -2.67 -5.65 -3.91
N GLN A 46 -3.61 -5.71 -4.84
CA GLN A 46 -3.91 -4.62 -5.76
C GLN A 46 -5.40 -4.54 -6.05
N SER A 47 -5.85 -3.44 -6.64
CA SER A 47 -7.23 -3.33 -7.09
C SER A 47 -7.49 -4.27 -8.27
N ASP A 48 -8.76 -4.61 -8.51
CA ASP A 48 -9.14 -5.57 -9.55
C ASP A 48 -8.76 -5.10 -10.97
N HIS A 49 -8.56 -3.80 -11.17
CA HIS A 49 -8.24 -3.21 -12.48
C HIS A 49 -6.77 -2.79 -12.61
N THR A 50 -5.94 -2.96 -11.57
CA THR A 50 -4.52 -2.68 -11.64
C THR A 50 -3.85 -3.65 -12.62
N ASP A 51 -3.31 -3.15 -13.72
CA ASP A 51 -2.46 -3.96 -14.59
C ASP A 51 -1.00 -4.00 -14.10
N TRP A 52 -0.17 -4.82 -14.74
CA TRP A 52 1.23 -4.96 -14.34
C TRP A 52 2.04 -3.66 -14.50
N TYR A 53 1.65 -2.79 -15.44
CA TYR A 53 2.31 -1.53 -15.71
C TYR A 53 1.96 -0.50 -14.63
N ASP A 54 0.67 -0.36 -14.31
CA ASP A 54 0.18 0.49 -13.24
C ASP A 54 0.72 0.06 -11.88
N GLN A 55 0.73 -1.25 -11.60
CA GLN A 55 1.33 -1.79 -10.38
C GLN A 55 2.80 -1.38 -10.22
N ARG A 56 3.59 -1.54 -11.28
CA ARG A 56 5.01 -1.21 -11.27
C ARG A 56 5.23 0.30 -11.13
N ALA A 57 4.44 1.11 -11.85
CA ALA A 57 4.52 2.56 -11.78
C ALA A 57 4.22 3.07 -10.36
N LEU A 58 3.17 2.55 -9.70
CA LEU A 58 2.80 2.91 -8.33
C LEU A 58 3.89 2.53 -7.32
N ILE A 59 4.46 1.33 -7.42
CA ILE A 59 5.55 0.90 -6.52
C ILE A 59 6.78 1.80 -6.69
N SER A 60 7.17 2.12 -7.94
CA SER A 60 8.30 3.00 -8.21
C SER A 60 8.04 4.44 -7.72
N ALA A 61 6.84 4.96 -7.91
CA ALA A 61 6.45 6.27 -7.40
C ALA A 61 6.49 6.31 -5.86
N ALA A 62 5.99 5.26 -5.20
CA ALA A 62 6.04 5.13 -3.74
C ALA A 62 7.49 5.12 -3.21
N ALA A 63 8.39 4.36 -3.85
CA ALA A 63 9.81 4.33 -3.48
C ALA A 63 10.44 5.74 -3.56
N ALA A 64 10.19 6.45 -4.67
CA ALA A 64 10.68 7.82 -4.84
C ALA A 64 10.12 8.79 -3.78
N VAL A 65 8.82 8.67 -3.43
CA VAL A 65 8.22 9.51 -2.37
C VAL A 65 8.87 9.24 -1.02
N VAL A 66 9.09 7.97 -0.67
CA VAL A 66 9.73 7.59 0.60
C VAL A 66 11.15 8.18 0.66
N GLU A 67 11.97 7.97 -0.37
CA GLU A 67 13.33 8.50 -0.45
C GLU A 67 13.37 10.03 -0.32
N ASN A 68 12.44 10.74 -0.97
CA ASN A 68 12.38 12.21 -0.92
C ASN A 68 11.75 12.74 0.38
N SER A 69 10.91 11.95 1.06
CA SER A 69 10.30 12.35 2.33
C SER A 69 11.31 12.40 3.48
N GLU A 70 12.35 11.57 3.42
CA GLU A 70 13.47 11.61 4.37
C GLU A 70 14.29 12.90 4.22
N LEU A 71 14.40 13.47 3.00
CA LEU A 71 15.11 14.73 2.74
C LEU A 71 14.38 15.98 3.27
N LYS A 72 13.06 15.93 3.48
CA LYS A 72 12.25 17.05 4.00
C LYS A 72 12.19 17.14 5.52
N ARG A 73 12.84 16.22 6.25
CA ARG A 73 12.88 16.19 7.73
C ARG A 73 14.11 16.88 8.36
N CYS A 74 14.90 17.61 7.56
CA CYS A 74 16.05 18.42 8.04
C CYS A 74 15.69 19.89 8.22
#